data_AF-A0AAC8WDD0-F1
#
_entry.id   AF-A0AAC8WDD0-F1
#
_cell.length_a   1.000
_cell.length_b   1.000
_cell.length_c   1.000
_cell.angle_alpha   90.00
_cell.angle_beta   90.00
_cell.angle_gamma   90.00
#
_symmetry.space_group_name_H-M   'P 1'
#
loop_
_entity.id
_entity.type
_entity.pdbx_description
1 polymer ?
#
loop_
_entity_poly.entity_id
_entity_poly.type
_entity_poly.pdbx_seq_one_letter_code
_entity_poly.pdbx_strand_id
1 'polypeptide(L)'
;MKKFLLCLFVLLSFSIFADKMTTDGKPHFDKIIGRKIDYPDTADSFKIIKKGNTYQLIFYGYDPETQKSSKETSTLKVYKKIYLLDKNGIVYGYDTAKKKVAFLREDLEVIYYEY
;
A
#
# COMPACT_ATOMS: atom_id res chain seq x y z
N MET A 1 6.18 47.65 23.23
CA MET A 1 5.77 47.13 21.90
C MET A 1 6.87 46.23 21.35
N LYS A 2 6.51 45.19 20.58
CA LYS A 2 7.37 44.12 20.00
C LYS A 2 7.86 43.01 20.95
N LYS A 3 6.93 42.22 21.51
CA LYS A 3 7.21 40.81 21.89
C LYS A 3 6.16 39.83 21.36
N PHE A 4 5.31 40.27 20.44
CA PHE A 4 4.14 39.51 19.96
C PHE A 4 4.36 38.80 18.60
N LEU A 5 5.62 38.53 18.23
CA LEU A 5 5.96 37.95 16.92
C LEU A 5 6.81 36.67 17.02
N LEU A 6 6.70 35.91 18.12
CA LEU A 6 7.38 34.61 18.24
C LEU A 6 6.42 33.41 18.26
N CYS A 7 5.13 33.60 18.57
CA CYS A 7 4.16 32.50 18.58
C CYS A 7 3.57 32.17 17.20
N LEU A 8 3.74 33.05 16.19
CA LEU A 8 3.14 32.82 14.86
C LEU A 8 3.90 31.77 14.03
N PHE A 9 5.18 31.51 14.32
CA PHE A 9 5.98 30.50 13.60
C PHE A 9 5.79 29.07 14.12
N VAL A 10 5.29 28.90 15.36
CA VAL A 10 5.07 27.56 15.95
C VAL A 10 3.77 26.91 15.46
N LEU A 11 2.82 27.71 14.94
CA LEU A 11 1.55 27.23 14.40
C LEU A 11 1.60 26.87 12.91
N LEU A 12 2.67 27.25 12.20
CA LEU A 12 2.85 26.94 10.77
C LEU A 12 3.64 25.66 10.52
N SER A 13 4.14 25.00 11.57
CA SER A 13 4.78 23.68 11.47
C SER A 13 3.80 22.53 11.73
N PHE A 14 2.54 22.66 11.30
CA PHE A 14 1.77 21.46 10.93
C PHE A 14 2.41 20.91 9.66
N SER A 15 3.60 20.34 9.80
CA SER A 15 4.14 19.42 8.81
C SER A 15 3.06 18.36 8.64
N ILE A 16 2.48 18.33 7.44
CA ILE A 16 1.57 17.28 7.00
C ILE A 16 2.37 15.99 7.13
N PHE A 17 2.23 15.31 8.27
CA PHE A 17 2.84 14.00 8.45
C PHE A 17 2.04 13.06 7.56
N ALA A 18 2.56 12.80 6.37
CA ALA A 18 2.13 11.68 5.55
C ALA A 18 1.99 10.45 6.46
N ASP A 19 0.81 9.83 6.48
CA ASP A 19 0.55 8.67 7.32
C ASP A 19 1.55 7.56 6.94
N LYS A 20 2.29 7.07 7.93
CA LYS A 20 3.25 5.98 7.77
C LYS A 20 2.70 4.73 8.42
N MET A 21 2.83 3.60 7.72
CA MET A 21 2.46 2.31 8.31
C MET A 21 3.40 1.93 9.47
N THR A 22 2.86 1.20 10.44
CA THR A 22 3.66 0.62 11.53
C THR A 22 4.28 -0.71 11.10
N THR A 23 5.59 -0.87 11.28
CA THR A 23 6.32 -2.11 10.96
C THR A 23 7.25 -2.53 12.09
N ASP A 24 7.42 -3.84 12.27
CA ASP A 24 8.43 -4.45 13.16
C ASP A 24 9.74 -4.81 12.41
N GLY A 25 9.89 -4.36 11.16
CA GLY A 25 11.05 -4.63 10.31
C GLY A 25 11.04 -6.02 9.67
N LYS A 26 9.96 -6.78 9.77
CA LYS A 26 9.79 -8.09 9.09
C LYS A 26 8.87 -7.97 7.87
N PRO A 27 9.03 -8.86 6.88
CA PRO A 27 8.26 -8.80 5.64
C PRO A 27 6.76 -9.13 5.80
N HIS A 28 6.40 -10.01 6.74
CA HIS A 28 5.03 -10.51 6.92
C HIS A 28 4.32 -10.93 5.62
N PHE A 29 5.07 -11.43 4.63
CA PHE A 29 4.50 -11.80 3.33
C PHE A 29 3.45 -12.92 3.46
N ASP A 30 3.53 -13.75 4.50
CA ASP A 30 2.51 -14.75 4.84
C ASP A 30 1.14 -14.14 5.13
N LYS A 31 1.09 -12.88 5.59
CA LYS A 31 -0.16 -12.14 5.84
C LYS A 31 -0.77 -11.56 4.58
N ILE A 32 -0.01 -11.47 3.49
CA ILE A 32 -0.43 -10.86 2.22
C ILE A 32 -0.74 -11.95 1.18
N ILE A 33 0.11 -12.98 1.12
CA ILE A 33 0.08 -14.03 0.09
C ILE A 33 -1.15 -14.91 0.23
N GLY A 34 -1.73 -15.31 -0.90
CA GLY A 34 -2.78 -16.32 -0.97
C GLY A 34 -4.20 -15.76 -0.79
N ARG A 35 -4.31 -14.54 -0.26
CA ARG A 35 -5.57 -13.82 -0.02
C ARG A 35 -6.01 -13.06 -1.26
N LYS A 36 -7.32 -12.90 -1.43
CA LYS A 36 -7.91 -11.94 -2.37
C LYS A 36 -8.11 -10.64 -1.60
N ILE A 37 -7.65 -9.53 -2.16
CA ILE A 37 -7.72 -8.20 -1.56
C ILE A 37 -8.38 -7.28 -2.58
N ASP A 38 -9.43 -6.57 -2.17
CA ASP A 38 -10.16 -5.67 -3.04
C ASP A 38 -9.51 -4.29 -3.06
N TYR A 39 -9.54 -3.62 -4.22
CA TYR A 39 -9.12 -2.24 -4.32
C TYR A 39 -10.24 -1.33 -3.79
N PRO A 40 -9.91 -0.22 -3.10
CA PRO A 40 -10.91 0.75 -2.69
C PRO A 40 -11.66 1.34 -3.87
N ASP A 41 -12.95 1.57 -3.64
CA ASP A 41 -13.85 2.30 -4.54
C ASP A 41 -14.01 1.68 -5.94
N THR A 42 -13.55 0.44 -6.14
CA THR A 42 -13.73 -0.32 -7.39
C THR A 42 -14.23 -1.74 -7.11
N ALA A 43 -14.75 -2.41 -8.13
CA ALA A 43 -15.04 -3.84 -8.08
C ALA A 43 -13.80 -4.71 -8.34
N ASP A 44 -12.64 -4.07 -8.49
CA ASP A 44 -11.40 -4.74 -8.82
C ASP A 44 -10.76 -5.33 -7.58
N SER A 45 -9.93 -6.33 -7.80
CA SER A 45 -9.22 -7.00 -6.72
C SER A 45 -7.92 -7.59 -7.23
N PHE A 46 -7.09 -8.03 -6.31
CA PHE A 46 -5.89 -8.77 -6.66
C PHE A 46 -5.63 -9.89 -5.68
N LYS A 47 -4.73 -10.78 -6.09
CA LYS A 47 -4.17 -11.82 -5.25
C LYS A 47 -2.67 -11.88 -5.48
N ILE A 48 -1.91 -11.83 -4.39
CA ILE A 48 -0.47 -12.06 -4.45
C ILE A 48 -0.19 -13.54 -4.19
N ILE A 49 0.62 -14.15 -5.02
CA ILE A 49 1.09 -15.53 -4.85
C ILE A 49 2.61 -15.59 -4.89
N LYS A 50 3.18 -16.59 -4.21
CA LYS A 50 4.59 -16.95 -4.36
C LYS A 50 4.69 -18.14 -5.32
N LYS A 51 5.51 -18.03 -6.36
CA LYS A 51 5.86 -19.12 -7.28
C LYS A 51 7.37 -19.30 -7.29
N GLY A 52 7.83 -20.36 -6.62
CA GLY A 52 9.25 -20.59 -6.37
C GLY A 52 9.86 -19.40 -5.62
N ASN A 53 10.83 -18.74 -6.24
CA ASN A 53 11.53 -17.58 -5.67
C ASN A 53 10.94 -16.23 -6.08
N THR A 54 9.85 -16.22 -6.84
CA THR A 54 9.21 -14.98 -7.33
C THR A 54 7.85 -14.77 -6.69
N TYR A 55 7.44 -13.50 -6.59
CA TYR A 55 6.09 -13.10 -6.20
C TYR A 55 5.36 -12.60 -7.43
N GLN A 56 4.09 -12.98 -7.59
CA GLN A 56 3.23 -12.55 -8.68
C GLN A 56 1.97 -11.90 -8.13
N LEU A 57 1.59 -10.76 -8.68
CA LEU A 57 0.28 -10.15 -8.49
C LEU A 57 -0.63 -10.60 -9.64
N ILE A 58 -1.77 -11.17 -9.27
CA ILE A 58 -2.86 -11.48 -10.19
C ILE A 58 -3.92 -10.42 -9.98
N PHE A 59 -4.11 -9.55 -10.96
CA PHE A 59 -5.16 -8.55 -10.99
C PHE A 59 -6.44 -9.17 -11.56
N TYR A 60 -7.58 -8.79 -10.99
CA TYR A 60 -8.91 -9.15 -11.43
C TYR A 60 -9.71 -7.87 -11.58
N GLY A 61 -9.95 -7.46 -12.82
CA GLY A 61 -10.74 -6.27 -13.14
C GLY A 61 -12.17 -6.63 -13.49
N TYR A 62 -13.10 -5.72 -13.20
CA TYR A 62 -14.48 -5.82 -13.66
C TYR A 62 -14.96 -4.48 -14.22
N ASP A 63 -15.32 -4.48 -15.51
CA ASP A 63 -15.94 -3.34 -16.16
C ASP A 63 -17.47 -3.47 -16.06
N PRO A 64 -18.15 -2.60 -15.28
CA PRO A 64 -19.60 -2.66 -15.11
C PRO A 64 -20.38 -2.22 -16.35
N GLU A 65 -19.80 -1.38 -17.21
CA GLU A 65 -20.47 -0.89 -18.42
C GLU A 65 -20.55 -2.00 -19.48
N THR A 66 -19.46 -2.75 -19.65
CA THR A 66 -19.39 -3.84 -20.61
C THR A 66 -19.70 -5.22 -20.00
N GLN A 67 -19.86 -5.30 -18.68
CA GLN A 67 -20.02 -6.52 -17.89
C GLN A 67 -18.91 -7.55 -18.11
N LYS A 68 -17.69 -7.10 -18.45
CA LYS A 68 -16.55 -7.98 -18.75
C LYS A 68 -15.58 -8.03 -17.59
N SER A 69 -15.09 -9.23 -17.30
CA SER A 69 -13.98 -9.45 -16.37
C SER A 69 -12.65 -9.52 -17.11
N SER A 70 -11.61 -8.96 -16.51
CA SER A 70 -10.23 -9.06 -16.99
C SER A 70 -9.34 -9.72 -15.94
N LYS A 71 -8.25 -10.35 -16.40
CA LYS A 71 -7.27 -10.97 -15.52
C LYS A 71 -5.88 -10.72 -16.08
N GLU A 72 -5.03 -10.12 -15.26
CA GLU A 72 -3.63 -9.87 -15.61
C GLU A 72 -2.71 -10.44 -14.54
N THR A 73 -1.51 -10.84 -14.94
CA THR A 73 -0.49 -11.31 -13.99
C THR A 73 0.79 -10.54 -14.22
N SER A 74 1.38 -10.04 -13.14
CA SER A 74 2.65 -9.32 -13.15
C SER A 74 3.57 -9.80 -12.05
N THR A 75 4.88 -9.67 -12.26
CA THR A 75 5.89 -10.04 -11.26
C THR A 75 6.11 -8.87 -10.30
N LEU A 76 6.14 -9.17 -9.00
CA LEU A 76 6.48 -8.22 -7.95
C LEU A 76 7.97 -8.32 -7.59
N LYS A 77 8.55 -7.18 -7.22
CA LYS A 77 9.92 -7.12 -6.68
C LYS A 77 9.87 -7.04 -5.17
N VAL A 78 10.77 -7.77 -4.50
CA VAL A 78 11.00 -7.55 -3.06
C VAL A 78 11.67 -6.18 -2.90
N TYR A 79 11.00 -5.26 -2.22
CA TYR A 79 11.43 -3.88 -2.04
C TYR A 79 11.78 -3.61 -0.58
N LYS A 80 12.93 -2.96 -0.35
CA LYS A 80 13.52 -2.72 0.99
C LYS A 80 13.45 -3.95 1.92
N LYS A 81 13.55 -5.16 1.37
CA LYS A 81 13.48 -6.47 2.04
C LYS A 81 12.13 -6.84 2.68
N ILE A 82 11.27 -5.87 2.99
CA ILE A 82 10.03 -6.11 3.77
C ILE A 82 8.75 -5.81 3.00
N TYR A 83 8.85 -5.28 1.78
CA TYR A 83 7.70 -4.94 0.95
C TYR A 83 7.70 -5.68 -0.38
N LEU A 84 6.56 -5.65 -1.06
CA LEU A 84 6.43 -6.06 -2.45
C LEU A 84 6.08 -4.84 -3.31
N LEU A 85 6.81 -4.61 -4.39
CA LEU A 85 6.61 -3.48 -5.31
C LEU A 85 6.11 -4.01 -6.66
N ASP A 86 5.02 -3.44 -7.16
CA ASP A 86 4.53 -3.74 -8.51
C ASP A 86 5.13 -2.85 -9.60
N LYS A 87 4.76 -3.12 -10.85
CA LYS A 87 5.25 -2.39 -12.03
C LYS A 87 4.76 -0.94 -12.10
N ASN A 88 3.72 -0.58 -11.35
CA ASN A 88 3.06 0.73 -11.36
C ASN A 88 3.53 1.62 -10.21
N GLY A 89 4.46 1.16 -9.37
CA GLY A 89 4.96 1.94 -8.23
C GLY A 89 4.16 1.74 -6.94
N ILE A 90 3.21 0.80 -6.89
CA ILE A 90 2.48 0.50 -5.65
C ILE A 90 3.27 -0.50 -4.82
N VAL A 91 3.46 -0.14 -3.55
CA VAL A 91 4.16 -0.94 -2.56
C VAL A 91 3.14 -1.56 -1.61
N TYR A 92 3.17 -2.88 -1.48
CA TYR A 92 2.34 -3.65 -0.56
C TYR A 92 3.14 -4.01 0.69
N GLY A 93 2.63 -3.64 1.85
CA GLY A 93 3.21 -3.94 3.16
C GLY A 93 2.14 -4.40 4.16
N TYR A 94 2.57 -4.98 5.28
CA TYR A 94 1.66 -5.33 6.37
C TYR A 94 1.88 -4.41 7.57
N ASP A 95 0.84 -3.69 7.96
CA ASP A 95 0.86 -2.82 9.13
C ASP A 95 0.59 -3.63 10.39
N THR A 96 1.56 -3.66 11.30
CA THR A 96 1.49 -4.50 12.50
C THR A 96 0.54 -3.95 13.57
N ALA A 97 0.28 -2.65 13.58
CA ALA A 97 -0.66 -2.02 14.52
C ALA A 97 -2.11 -2.21 14.07
N LYS A 98 -2.38 -1.97 12.78
CA LYS A 98 -3.72 -2.12 12.19
C LYS A 98 -4.05 -3.56 11.79
N LYS A 99 -3.04 -4.43 11.70
CA LYS A 99 -3.15 -5.83 11.26
C LYS A 99 -3.74 -5.98 9.86
N LYS A 100 -3.42 -5.03 8.98
CA LYS A 100 -3.97 -4.90 7.63
C LYS A 100 -2.86 -4.74 6.60
N VAL A 101 -3.10 -5.20 5.38
CA VAL A 101 -2.28 -4.84 4.22
C VAL A 101 -2.46 -3.35 3.93
N ALA A 102 -1.34 -2.65 3.78
CA ALA A 102 -1.25 -1.25 3.41
C ALA A 102 -0.74 -1.15 1.97
N PHE A 103 -1.30 -0.19 1.25
CA PHE A 103 -0.92 0.19 -0.11
C PHE A 103 -0.19 1.51 0.03
N LEU A 104 1.07 1.54 -0.40
CA LEU A 104 1.94 2.67 -0.20
C LEU A 104 2.46 3.16 -1.55
N ARG A 105 2.85 4.44 -1.57
CA ARG A 105 3.75 4.97 -2.60
C ARG A 105 5.16 4.42 -2.38
N GLU A 106 6.05 4.60 -3.36
CA GLU A 106 7.44 4.16 -3.24
C GLU A 106 8.22 4.85 -2.08
N ASP A 107 7.82 6.06 -1.70
CA ASP A 107 8.36 6.78 -0.54
C ASP A 107 7.79 6.29 0.81
N LEU A 108 6.92 5.28 0.78
CA LEU A 108 6.26 4.63 1.91
C LEU A 108 5.17 5.46 2.60
N GLU A 109 4.68 6.52 1.95
CA GLU A 109 3.41 7.16 2.34
C GLU A 109 2.25 6.17 2.10
N VAL A 110 1.38 6.02 3.11
CA VAL A 110 0.16 5.21 3.00
C VAL A 110 -0.83 5.88 2.06
N ILE A 111 -1.28 5.15 1.05
CA ILE A 111 -2.37 5.53 0.16
C ILE A 111 -3.70 5.08 0.78
N TYR A 112 -3.80 3.81 1.17
CA TYR A 112 -4.94 3.24 1.88
C TYR A 112 -4.61 1.87 2.48
N TYR A 113 -5.57 1.30 3.22
CA TYR A 113 -5.51 -0.05 3.77
C TYR A 113 -6.52 -0.97 3.08
N GLU A 114 -6.26 -2.27 3.10
CA GLU A 114 -7.28 -3.27 2.75
C GLU A 114 -8.51 -3.14 3.66
N TYR A 115 -9.69 -3.41 3.11
CA TYR A 115 -10.95 -3.39 3.84
C TYR A 115 -11.07 -4.56 4.82
#